data_AF-A0AAD9XF92-F1
#
_entry.id   AF-A0AAD9XF92-F1
#
_cell.length_a   1.000
_cell.length_b   1.000
_cell.length_c   1.000
_cell.angle_alpha   90.00
_cell.angle_beta   90.00
_cell.angle_gamma   90.00
#
_symmetry.space_group_name_H-M   'P 1'
#
loop_
_entity.id
_entity.type
_entity.pdbx_description
1 polymer ?
#
loop_
_entity_poly.entity_id
_entity_poly.type
_entity_poly.pdbx_seq_one_letter_code
_entity_poly.pdbx_strand_id
1 'polypeptide(L)'
;MDGYRLYTVVPYLLKFLDNLTNIYVRFKRKRLKGRTGEDDCRTALSTLYNVLLTSCKVMAPFTPFFTEVLYENMRKFCDGSEESIHFCNFPQEGEYVLEELNVRLLVPCNDTLKYASLCAEPDFSVLGKQLGRSIKDVASKIKEMSQEDILRELEINYCHTLSETD
;
A
#
# COMPACT_ATOMS: atom_id res chain seq x y z
N MET A 1 -2.32 -5.28 14.13
CA MET A 1 -1.53 -4.67 15.24
C MET A 1 -1.01 -5.75 16.19
N ASP A 2 -0.88 -6.99 15.72
CA ASP A 2 -1.05 -8.17 16.58
C ASP A 2 0.26 -8.55 17.30
N GLY A 3 1.39 -8.05 16.79
CA GLY A 3 2.71 -8.17 17.41
C GLY A 3 3.11 -6.99 18.30
N TYR A 4 2.21 -6.04 18.58
CA TYR A 4 2.45 -4.84 19.41
C TYR A 4 3.65 -3.96 18.98
N ARG A 5 4.08 -4.06 17.72
CA ARG A 5 5.17 -3.23 17.15
C ARG A 5 4.64 -1.88 16.70
N LEU A 6 4.33 -0.98 17.62
CA LEU A 6 3.78 0.35 17.27
C LEU A 6 4.79 1.22 16.51
N TYR A 7 6.06 1.16 16.88
CA TYR A 7 7.11 2.00 16.30
C TYR A 7 7.38 1.73 14.82
N THR A 8 7.06 0.52 14.32
CA THR A 8 7.20 0.22 12.89
C THR A 8 6.06 0.84 12.08
N VAL A 9 4.86 1.01 12.65
CA VAL A 9 3.67 1.44 11.90
C VAL A 9 3.67 2.95 11.63
N VAL A 10 4.12 3.75 12.60
CA VAL A 10 4.08 5.22 12.52
C VAL A 10 4.85 5.77 11.30
N PRO A 11 6.08 5.34 10.99
CA PRO A 11 6.81 5.82 9.81
C PRO A 11 6.09 5.51 8.49
N TYR A 12 5.50 4.32 8.36
CA TYR A 12 4.74 3.97 7.14
C TYR A 12 3.49 4.83 6.98
N LEU A 13 2.80 5.14 8.08
CA LEU A 13 1.62 5.98 8.07
C LEU A 13 1.96 7.42 7.67
N LEU A 14 3.02 7.99 8.24
CA LEU A 14 3.51 9.32 7.84
C LEU A 14 3.93 9.36 6.36
N LYS A 15 4.66 8.34 5.90
CA LYS A 15 5.05 8.21 4.48
C LYS A 15 3.83 8.10 3.57
N PHE A 16 2.76 7.42 4.00
CA PHE A 16 1.51 7.37 3.26
C PHE A 16 0.84 8.74 3.13
N LEU A 17 0.77 9.53 4.21
CA LEU A 17 0.23 10.89 4.15
C LEU A 17 1.04 11.82 3.24
N ASP A 18 2.37 11.70 3.29
CA ASP A 18 3.26 12.43 2.38
C ASP A 18 3.00 12.05 0.93
N ASN A 19 2.81 10.76 0.63
CA ASN A 19 2.47 10.31 -0.71
C ASN A 19 1.09 10.82 -1.15
N LEU A 20 0.09 10.80 -0.27
CA LEU A 20 -1.26 11.30 -0.57
C LEU A 20 -1.23 12.79 -0.92
N THR A 21 -0.53 13.61 -0.13
CA THR A 21 -0.46 15.06 -0.36
C THR A 21 0.43 15.43 -1.55
N ASN A 22 1.60 14.80 -1.69
CA ASN A 22 2.57 15.14 -2.74
C ASN A 22 2.25 14.53 -4.10
N ILE A 23 1.62 13.36 -4.14
CA ILE A 23 1.28 12.67 -5.39
C ILE A 23 -0.20 12.93 -5.69
N TYR A 24 -1.13 12.39 -4.90
CA TYR A 24 -2.55 12.40 -5.28
C TYR A 24 -3.11 13.81 -5.42
N VAL A 25 -2.94 14.67 -4.40
CA VAL A 25 -3.46 16.04 -4.43
C VAL A 25 -2.76 16.89 -5.50
N ARG A 26 -1.45 16.69 -5.70
CA ARG A 26 -0.68 17.43 -6.73
C ARG A 26 -1.12 17.06 -8.14
N PHE A 27 -1.25 15.77 -8.45
CA PHE A 27 -1.64 15.28 -9.78
C PHE A 27 -3.12 15.54 -10.08
N LYS A 28 -4.01 15.38 -9.09
CA LYS A 28 -5.46 15.54 -9.27
C LYS A 28 -5.97 16.95 -8.96
N ARG A 29 -5.10 17.92 -8.66
CA ARG A 29 -5.48 19.34 -8.39
C ARG A 29 -6.41 19.94 -9.45
N LYS A 30 -6.21 19.65 -10.74
CA LYS A 30 -7.08 20.16 -11.82
C LYS A 30 -8.49 19.55 -11.76
N ARG A 31 -8.57 18.26 -11.43
CA ARG A 31 -9.83 17.50 -11.29
C ARG A 31 -10.61 17.93 -10.05
N LEU A 32 -9.93 18.13 -8.93
CA LEU A 32 -10.52 18.64 -7.68
C LEU A 32 -11.06 20.08 -7.81
N LYS A 33 -10.54 20.86 -8.76
CA LYS A 33 -11.01 22.22 -9.05
C LYS A 33 -12.16 22.27 -10.06
N GLY A 34 -12.72 21.12 -10.48
CA GLY A 34 -13.87 21.08 -11.39
C GLY A 34 -13.60 21.49 -12.83
N ARG A 35 -12.33 21.56 -13.27
CA ARG A 35 -12.00 22.01 -14.64
C ARG A 35 -12.33 21.00 -15.75
N THR A 36 -12.67 19.77 -15.38
CA THR A 36 -12.93 18.66 -16.32
C THR A 36 -14.42 18.29 -16.41
N GLY A 37 -15.20 18.62 -15.37
CA GLY A 37 -16.63 18.28 -15.25
C GLY A 37 -17.06 18.23 -13.78
N GLU A 38 -18.33 18.49 -13.49
CA GLU A 38 -18.87 18.48 -12.12
C GLU A 38 -18.96 17.06 -11.54
N ASP A 39 -19.40 16.07 -12.33
CA ASP A 39 -19.51 14.67 -11.89
C ASP A 39 -18.14 14.05 -11.55
N ASP A 40 -17.15 14.35 -12.38
CA ASP A 40 -15.77 13.91 -12.19
C ASP A 40 -15.10 14.55 -10.96
N CYS A 41 -15.49 15.80 -10.67
CA CYS A 41 -15.08 16.54 -9.47
C CYS A 41 -15.70 15.93 -8.23
N ARG A 42 -17.03 15.69 -8.25
CA ARG A 42 -17.75 15.04 -7.15
C ARG A 42 -17.16 13.68 -6.83
N THR A 43 -16.93 12.85 -7.85
CA THR A 43 -16.30 11.53 -7.68
C THR A 43 -14.91 11.63 -7.05
N ALA A 44 -14.07 12.57 -7.50
CA ALA A 44 -12.73 12.75 -6.95
C ALA A 44 -12.72 13.29 -5.51
N LEU A 45 -13.68 14.13 -5.16
CA LEU A 45 -13.86 14.64 -3.80
C LEU A 45 -14.38 13.55 -2.88
N SER A 46 -15.34 12.72 -3.33
CA SER A 46 -15.85 11.57 -2.58
C SER A 46 -14.74 10.55 -2.29
N THR A 47 -13.89 10.21 -3.27
CA THR A 47 -12.77 9.29 -3.02
C THR A 47 -11.73 9.89 -2.08
N LEU A 48 -11.40 11.17 -2.23
CA LEU A 48 -10.47 11.86 -1.32
C LEU A 48 -11.02 11.90 0.11
N TYR A 49 -12.30 12.19 0.27
CA TYR A 49 -12.98 12.18 1.56
C TYR A 49 -12.89 10.80 2.22
N ASN A 50 -13.21 9.73 1.51
CA ASN A 50 -13.14 8.37 2.06
C ASN A 50 -11.71 7.99 2.48
N VAL A 51 -10.71 8.27 1.64
CA VAL A 51 -9.30 7.98 1.98
C VAL A 51 -8.84 8.78 3.19
N LEU A 52 -9.20 10.05 3.26
CA LEU A 52 -8.86 10.91 4.39
C LEU A 52 -9.53 10.44 5.67
N LEU A 53 -10.81 10.07 5.62
CA LEU A 53 -11.55 9.53 6.76
C LEU A 53 -10.93 8.23 7.29
N THR A 54 -10.60 7.28 6.41
CA THR A 54 -9.93 6.03 6.78
C THR A 54 -8.56 6.31 7.41
N SER A 55 -7.79 7.25 6.87
CA SER A 55 -6.51 7.66 7.43
C SER A 55 -6.67 8.21 8.85
N CYS A 56 -7.68 9.04 9.09
CA CYS A 56 -7.98 9.57 10.42
C CYS A 56 -8.33 8.47 11.42
N LYS A 57 -9.12 7.46 11.01
CA LYS A 57 -9.47 6.32 11.88
C LYS A 57 -8.24 5.51 12.29
N VAL A 58 -7.29 5.29 11.37
CA VAL A 58 -6.02 4.59 11.68
C VAL A 58 -5.10 5.45 12.55
N MET A 59 -5.16 6.78 12.40
CA MET A 59 -4.37 7.72 13.21
C MET A 59 -4.96 8.00 14.60
N ALA A 60 -6.25 7.73 14.84
CA ALA A 60 -6.93 7.99 16.11
C ALA A 60 -6.18 7.49 17.37
N PRO A 61 -5.59 6.28 17.40
CA PRO A 61 -4.81 5.82 18.56
C PRO A 61 -3.47 6.54 18.76
N PHE A 62 -2.94 7.22 17.74
CA PHE A 62 -1.64 7.91 17.80
C PHE A 62 -1.79 9.42 18.04
N THR A 63 -2.75 10.06 17.34
CA THR A 63 -2.95 11.51 17.37
C THR A 63 -4.43 11.85 17.58
N PRO A 64 -5.03 11.49 18.74
CA PRO A 64 -6.48 11.54 18.96
C PRO A 64 -7.07 12.94 18.76
N PHE A 65 -6.44 13.96 19.35
CA PHE A 65 -6.93 15.34 19.25
C PHE A 65 -6.87 15.91 17.83
N PHE A 66 -5.82 15.57 17.07
CA PHE A 66 -5.68 16.04 15.69
C PHE A 66 -6.74 15.42 14.79
N THR A 67 -6.94 14.10 14.93
CA THR A 67 -7.93 13.36 14.15
C THR A 67 -9.36 13.78 14.49
N GLU A 68 -9.64 14.14 15.74
CA GLU A 68 -10.95 14.62 16.16
C GLU A 68 -11.30 15.97 15.52
N VAL A 69 -10.39 16.95 15.58
CA VAL A 69 -10.59 18.26 14.94
C VAL A 69 -10.80 18.10 13.42
N LEU A 70 -10.06 17.19 12.80
CA LEU A 70 -10.21 16.91 11.37
C LEU A 70 -11.56 16.25 11.07
N TYR A 71 -11.99 15.28 11.88
CA TYR A 71 -13.26 14.58 11.76
C TYR A 71 -14.46 15.51 11.93
N GLU A 72 -14.48 16.36 12.97
CA GLU A 72 -15.54 17.33 13.20
C GLU A 72 -15.72 18.29 12.01
N ASN A 73 -14.60 18.71 11.39
CA ASN A 73 -14.65 19.60 10.23
C ASN A 73 -15.24 18.91 8.99
N MET A 74 -14.99 17.61 8.83
CA MET A 74 -15.54 16.80 7.73
C MET A 74 -17.00 16.40 7.96
N ARG A 75 -17.40 16.17 9.22
CA ARG A 75 -18.77 15.81 9.63
C ARG A 75 -19.81 16.85 9.24
N LYS A 76 -19.43 18.13 9.19
CA LYS A 76 -20.30 19.24 8.74
C LYS A 76 -20.92 19.04 7.35
N PHE A 77 -20.32 18.17 6.53
CA PHE A 77 -20.77 17.89 5.16
C PHE A 77 -21.46 16.52 5.00
N CYS A 78 -21.57 15.73 6.07
CA CYS A 78 -22.13 14.38 6.04
C CYS A 78 -23.09 14.16 7.21
N ASP A 79 -24.39 14.31 6.95
CA ASP A 79 -25.43 14.07 7.95
C ASP A 79 -25.55 12.58 8.28
N GLY A 80 -25.44 12.22 9.56
CA GLY A 80 -25.63 10.84 10.04
C GLY A 80 -24.38 10.10 10.50
N SER A 81 -23.24 10.80 10.65
CA SER A 81 -22.02 10.22 11.21
C SER A 81 -21.93 10.37 12.74
N GLU A 82 -21.22 9.43 13.38
CA GLU A 82 -21.04 9.37 14.84
C GLU A 82 -20.45 10.67 15.42
N GLU A 83 -20.58 10.86 16.73
CA GLU A 83 -20.25 12.14 17.38
C GLU A 83 -18.73 12.38 17.46
N SER A 84 -17.94 11.31 17.55
CA SER A 84 -16.48 11.37 17.67
C SER A 84 -15.83 10.29 16.82
N ILE A 85 -14.61 10.55 16.34
CA ILE A 85 -13.85 9.54 15.60
C ILE A 85 -13.49 8.32 16.45
N HIS A 86 -13.50 8.47 17.77
CA HIS A 86 -13.15 7.42 18.71
C HIS A 86 -14.24 6.36 18.88
N PHE A 87 -15.48 6.64 18.48
CA PHE A 87 -16.56 5.67 18.46
C PHE A 87 -16.58 4.86 17.15
N CYS A 88 -15.92 5.37 16.11
CA CYS A 88 -15.86 4.69 14.83
C CYS A 88 -15.09 3.37 14.93
N ASN A 89 -15.62 2.33 14.27
CA ASN A 89 -14.91 1.08 14.10
C ASN A 89 -13.58 1.27 13.34
N PHE A 90 -12.57 0.53 13.79
CA PHE A 90 -11.28 0.47 13.11
C PHE A 90 -11.47 -0.15 11.71
N PRO A 91 -10.88 0.44 10.65
CA PRO A 91 -11.08 -0.04 9.29
C PRO A 91 -10.53 -1.47 9.15
N GLN A 92 -11.35 -2.38 8.60
CA GLN A 92 -10.93 -3.74 8.30
C GLN A 92 -10.41 -3.85 6.86
N GLU A 93 -9.38 -4.67 6.67
CA GLU A 93 -8.85 -4.97 5.35
C GLU A 93 -9.91 -5.71 4.52
N GLY A 94 -10.25 -5.19 3.34
CA GLY A 94 -11.09 -5.88 2.36
C GLY A 94 -12.55 -5.45 2.30
N GLU A 95 -13.06 -4.61 3.20
CA GLU A 95 -14.45 -4.12 3.12
C GLU A 95 -14.70 -3.41 1.77
N TYR A 96 -13.77 -2.55 1.35
CA TYR A 96 -13.81 -1.89 0.04
C TYR A 96 -13.77 -2.86 -1.15
N VAL A 97 -12.98 -3.93 -1.05
CA VAL A 97 -12.85 -4.91 -2.14
C VAL A 97 -14.11 -5.78 -2.23
N LEU A 98 -14.75 -6.10 -1.11
CA LEU A 98 -16.03 -6.82 -1.08
C LEU A 98 -17.16 -5.97 -1.66
N GLU A 99 -17.21 -4.68 -1.32
CA GLU A 99 -18.21 -3.74 -1.83
C GLU A 99 -18.08 -3.52 -3.36
N GLU A 100 -16.86 -3.36 -3.88
CA GLU A 100 -16.64 -3.05 -5.30
C GLU A 100 -16.65 -4.30 -6.21
N LEU A 101 -16.07 -5.43 -5.78
CA LEU A 101 -15.96 -6.63 -6.63
C LEU A 101 -17.12 -7.64 -6.45
N ASN A 102 -18.07 -7.38 -5.55
CA ASN A 102 -19.22 -8.26 -5.30
C ASN A 102 -18.79 -9.73 -5.01
N VAL A 103 -17.66 -9.90 -4.32
CA VAL A 103 -17.06 -11.21 -4.02
C VAL A 103 -17.61 -11.72 -2.69
N ARG A 104 -17.98 -13.01 -2.62
CA ARG A 104 -18.57 -13.60 -1.39
C ARG A 104 -17.58 -13.80 -0.25
N LEU A 105 -16.28 -13.91 -0.56
CA LEU A 105 -15.26 -14.26 0.43
C LEU A 105 -13.88 -13.78 -0.06
N LEU A 106 -13.20 -12.97 0.74
CA LEU A 106 -11.78 -12.63 0.57
C LEU A 106 -10.97 -13.47 1.55
N VAL A 107 -9.97 -14.18 1.04
CA VAL A 107 -8.95 -14.85 1.86
C VAL A 107 -7.64 -14.13 1.61
N PRO A 108 -7.15 -13.30 2.54
CA PRO A 108 -5.81 -12.76 2.44
C PRO A 108 -4.83 -13.93 2.49
N CYS A 109 -4.07 -14.13 1.41
CA CYS A 109 -3.05 -15.16 1.32
C CYS A 109 -1.70 -14.47 1.18
N ASN A 110 -0.87 -14.61 2.21
CA ASN A 110 0.51 -14.10 2.19
C ASN A 110 1.46 -15.04 1.43
N ASP A 111 0.94 -16.15 0.87
CA ASP A 111 1.73 -17.18 0.23
C ASP A 111 1.68 -16.99 -1.29
N THR A 112 2.67 -16.27 -1.82
CA THR A 112 2.76 -15.89 -3.23
C THR A 112 2.83 -17.10 -4.16
N LEU A 113 3.42 -18.21 -3.69
CA LEU A 113 3.57 -19.45 -4.46
C LEU A 113 2.25 -20.15 -4.79
N LYS A 114 1.20 -19.89 -4.00
CA LYS A 114 -0.10 -20.52 -4.22
C LYS A 114 -0.76 -20.03 -5.52
N TYR A 115 -0.39 -18.84 -5.98
CA TYR A 115 -1.04 -18.18 -7.12
C TYR A 115 -0.06 -17.74 -8.21
N ALA A 116 1.24 -17.67 -7.93
CA ALA A 116 2.25 -17.23 -8.90
C ALA A 116 3.46 -18.17 -8.93
N SER A 117 3.86 -18.59 -10.13
CA SER A 117 5.14 -19.27 -10.37
C SER A 117 6.25 -18.23 -10.57
N LEU A 118 7.25 -18.26 -9.69
CA LEU A 118 8.43 -17.39 -9.81
C LEU A 118 9.41 -17.99 -10.82
N CYS A 119 9.89 -17.15 -11.74
CA CYS A 119 10.94 -17.49 -12.71
C CYS A 119 12.07 -16.46 -12.58
N ALA A 120 13.30 -16.93 -12.42
CA ALA A 120 14.47 -16.07 -12.43
C ALA A 120 14.99 -15.93 -13.87
N GLU A 121 15.03 -14.68 -14.37
CA GLU A 121 15.64 -14.37 -15.67
C GLU A 121 17.00 -13.70 -15.46
N PRO A 122 18.09 -14.22 -16.06
CA PRO A 122 19.40 -13.63 -15.92
C PRO A 122 19.53 -12.34 -16.75
N ASP A 123 20.03 -11.27 -16.15
CA ASP A 123 20.42 -10.06 -16.88
C ASP A 123 21.77 -10.28 -17.58
N PHE A 124 21.70 -10.61 -18.86
CA PHE A 124 22.87 -10.89 -19.71
C PHE A 124 23.80 -9.68 -19.87
N SER A 125 23.33 -8.44 -19.67
CA SER A 125 24.11 -7.23 -19.90
C SER A 125 25.13 -6.95 -18.78
N VAL A 126 24.77 -7.29 -17.55
CA VAL A 126 25.63 -7.18 -16.36
C VAL A 126 26.45 -8.46 -16.19
N LEU A 127 25.79 -9.62 -16.20
CA LEU A 127 26.43 -10.92 -16.00
C LEU A 127 27.40 -11.26 -17.13
N GLY A 128 27.13 -10.80 -18.36
CA GLY A 128 28.00 -11.05 -19.52
C GLY A 128 29.39 -10.43 -19.40
N LYS A 129 29.50 -9.26 -18.74
CA LYS A 129 30.78 -8.58 -18.52
C LYS A 129 31.65 -9.28 -17.48
N GLN A 130 31.04 -9.97 -16.52
CA GLN A 130 31.74 -10.63 -15.42
C GLN A 130 32.01 -12.13 -15.66
N LEU A 131 31.05 -12.86 -16.20
CA LEU A 131 31.09 -14.33 -16.31
C LEU A 131 31.50 -14.84 -17.71
N GLY A 132 31.49 -13.99 -18.74
CA GLY A 132 32.06 -14.28 -20.06
C GLY A 132 31.63 -15.62 -20.66
N ARG A 133 32.54 -16.60 -20.71
CA ARG A 133 32.29 -17.94 -21.29
C ARG A 133 31.35 -18.81 -20.45
N SER A 134 31.31 -18.62 -19.14
CA SER A 134 30.53 -19.45 -18.21
C SER A 134 29.07 -18.99 -18.09
N ILE A 135 28.67 -17.92 -18.79
CA ILE A 135 27.30 -17.38 -18.71
C ILE A 135 26.24 -18.37 -19.18
N LYS A 136 26.57 -19.23 -20.15
CA LYS A 136 25.62 -20.22 -20.66
C LYS A 136 25.29 -21.28 -19.60
N ASP A 137 26.29 -21.70 -18.84
CA ASP A 137 26.14 -22.71 -17.78
C ASP A 137 25.45 -22.11 -16.55
N VAL A 138 25.71 -20.83 -16.26
CA VAL A 138 25.03 -20.10 -15.17
C VAL A 138 23.57 -19.80 -15.54
N ALA A 139 23.30 -19.41 -16.79
CA ALA A 139 21.94 -19.14 -17.24
C ALA A 139 21.05 -20.39 -17.27
N SER A 140 21.59 -21.56 -17.65
CA SER A 140 20.86 -22.82 -17.53
C SER A 140 20.57 -23.15 -16.06
N LYS A 141 21.54 -22.92 -15.16
CA LYS A 141 21.36 -23.20 -13.73
C LYS A 141 20.36 -22.26 -13.05
N ILE A 142 20.34 -20.97 -13.40
CA ILE A 142 19.36 -19.99 -12.91
C ILE A 142 17.95 -20.36 -13.36
N LYS A 143 17.80 -20.87 -14.58
CA LYS A 143 16.50 -21.27 -15.14
C LYS A 143 15.96 -22.58 -14.54
N GLU A 144 16.85 -23.46 -14.08
CA GLU A 144 16.51 -24.71 -13.38
C GLU A 144 16.32 -24.52 -11.86
N MET A 145 16.50 -23.30 -11.34
CA MET A 145 16.42 -23.03 -9.91
C MET A 145 15.00 -23.27 -9.38
N SER A 146 14.90 -23.87 -8.19
CA SER A 146 13.61 -24.20 -7.59
C SER A 146 12.90 -22.94 -7.06
N GLN A 147 11.58 -22.99 -6.96
CA GLN A 147 10.77 -21.87 -6.46
C GLN A 147 11.12 -21.48 -5.02
N GLU A 148 11.55 -22.45 -4.20
CA GLU A 148 11.97 -22.23 -2.81
C GLU A 148 13.30 -21.47 -2.73
N ASP A 149 14.24 -21.78 -3.62
CA ASP A 149 15.54 -21.11 -3.68
C ASP A 149 15.41 -19.67 -4.17
N ILE A 150 14.51 -19.41 -5.13
CA ILE A 150 14.20 -18.05 -5.62
C ILE A 150 13.61 -17.20 -4.47
N LEU A 151 12.73 -17.76 -3.66
CA LEU A 151 12.16 -17.05 -2.51
C LEU A 151 13.18 -16.73 -1.44
N ARG A 152 14.06 -17.68 -1.11
CA ARG A 152 15.14 -17.45 -0.14
C ARG A 152 16.04 -16.30 -0.60
N GLU A 153 16.41 -16.27 -1.87
CA GLU A 153 17.19 -15.17 -2.44
C GLU A 153 16.44 -13.83 -2.42
N LEU A 154 15.14 -13.82 -2.67
CA LEU A 154 14.33 -12.60 -2.55
C LEU A 154 14.24 -12.12 -1.09
N GLU A 155 14.05 -13.00 -0.12
CA GLU A 155 14.02 -12.65 1.31
C GLU A 155 15.36 -12.10 1.79
N ILE A 156 16.48 -12.69 1.36
CA ILE A 156 17.84 -12.23 1.70
C ILE A 156 18.11 -10.84 1.10
N ASN A 157 17.73 -10.59 -0.16
CA ASN A 157 17.90 -9.28 -0.79
C ASN A 157 16.96 -8.20 -0.22
N TYR A 158 15.73 -8.56 0.16
CA TYR A 158 14.85 -7.67 0.93
C TYR A 158 15.44 -7.36 2.33
N CYS A 159 16.13 -8.30 2.96
CA CYS A 159 16.76 -8.09 4.25
C CYS A 159 18.02 -7.20 4.15
N HIS A 160 18.81 -7.33 3.08
CA HIS A 160 19.99 -6.48 2.83
C HIS A 160 19.61 -5.03 2.50
N THR A 161 18.56 -4.82 1.70
CA THR A 161 18.07 -3.45 1.40
C THR A 161 17.48 -2.73 2.62
N LEU A 162 17.00 -3.46 3.63
CA LEU A 162 16.57 -2.88 4.91
C LEU A 162 17.74 -2.58 5.86
N SER A 163 18.91 -3.21 5.67
CA SER A 163 20.12 -2.92 6.45
C SER A 163 21.03 -1.85 5.83
N GLU A 164 20.80 -1.49 4.56
CA GLU A 164 21.58 -0.45 3.85
C GLU A 164 20.92 0.94 3.88
N THR A 165 19.80 1.09 4.59
CA THR A 165 19.20 2.40 4.90
C THR A 165 19.35 2.73 6.38
N ASP A 166 20.59 2.89 6.84
CA ASP A 166 20.96 3.68 8.02
C ASP A 166 21.77 4.90 7.57
#